data_AF-A0A933GYR6-F1
#
_entry.id   AF-A0A933GYR6-F1
#
_cell.length_a   1.000
_cell.length_b   1.000
_cell.length_c   1.000
_cell.angle_alpha   90.00
_cell.angle_beta   90.00
_cell.angle_gamma   90.00
#
_symmetry.space_group_name_H-M   'P 1'
#
loop_
_entity.id
_entity.type
_entity.pdbx_description
1 polymer ?
#
loop_
_entity_poly.entity_id
_entity_poly.type
_entity_poly.pdbx_seq_one_letter_code
_entity_poly.pdbx_strand_id
1 'polypeptide(L)'
;MVRTQIYLPAAQHRLLRQEARRQGISLTELVRRIVTRHFDERDAVRVVDKEDVLRFVAIGRSGRSKTSERHDEALDQAFASRALR
;
A
#
# COMPACT_ATOMS: atom_id res chain seq x y z
N MET A 1 -16.72 -1.68 23.34
CA MET A 1 -15.85 -2.89 23.34
C MET A 1 -16.51 -3.98 24.16
N VAL A 2 -16.48 -5.22 23.71
CA VAL A 2 -16.98 -6.39 24.46
C VAL A 2 -15.77 -7.13 25.04
N ARG A 3 -15.85 -7.61 26.29
CA ARG A 3 -14.78 -8.42 26.90
C ARG A 3 -14.92 -9.86 26.42
N THR A 4 -13.92 -10.34 25.70
CA THR A 4 -13.84 -11.73 25.22
C THR A 4 -12.59 -12.38 25.78
N GLN A 5 -12.73 -13.58 26.33
CA GLN A 5 -11.60 -14.42 26.75
C GLN A 5 -11.38 -15.51 25.71
N ILE A 6 -10.15 -15.66 25.25
CA ILE A 6 -9.74 -16.70 24.31
C ILE A 6 -8.52 -17.43 24.87
N TYR A 7 -8.39 -18.71 24.53
CA TYR A 7 -7.20 -19.49 24.85
C TYR A 7 -6.25 -19.46 23.66
N LEU A 8 -4.98 -19.17 23.92
CA LEU A 8 -3.91 -19.19 22.93
C LEU A 8 -2.78 -20.09 23.43
N PRO A 9 -2.11 -20.85 22.54
CA PRO A 9 -0.86 -21.50 22.88
C PRO A 9 0.14 -20.51 23.49
N ALA A 10 0.86 -20.92 24.53
CA ALA A 10 1.79 -20.05 25.26
C ALA A 10 2.85 -19.41 24.35
N ALA A 11 3.29 -20.14 23.31
CA ALA A 11 4.22 -19.64 22.30
C ALA A 11 3.63 -18.45 21.52
N GLN A 12 2.37 -18.55 21.08
CA GLN A 12 1.70 -17.48 20.33
C GLN A 12 1.47 -16.24 21.20
N HIS A 13 1.02 -16.44 22.44
CA HIS A 13 0.86 -15.33 23.38
C HIS A 13 2.19 -14.59 23.63
N ARG A 14 3.30 -15.31 23.75
CA ARG A 14 4.63 -14.71 23.89
C ARG A 14 5.02 -13.88 22.66
N LEU A 15 4.80 -14.40 21.46
CA LEU A 15 5.06 -13.67 20.21
C LEU A 15 4.24 -12.39 20.12
N LEU A 16 2.94 -12.45 20.42
CA LEU A 16 2.08 -11.27 20.43
C LEU A 16 2.54 -10.22 21.46
N ARG A 17 2.99 -10.64 22.65
CA ARG A 17 3.54 -9.71 23.64
C ARG A 17 4.83 -9.04 23.19
N GLN A 18 5.72 -9.77 22.53
CA GLN A 18 6.95 -9.20 22.00
C GLN A 18 6.65 -8.18 20.90
N GLU A 19 5.74 -8.52 20.00
CA GLU A 19 5.34 -7.65 18.91
C GLU A 19 4.64 -6.36 19.40
N ALA A 20 3.73 -6.49 20.37
CA ALA A 20 3.07 -5.32 20.97
C ALA A 20 4.08 -4.37 21.63
N ARG A 21 5.06 -4.93 22.35
CA ARG A 21 6.17 -4.16 22.93
C ARG A 21 7.02 -3.48 21.87
N ARG A 22 7.38 -4.19 20.79
CA ARG A 22 8.16 -3.65 19.67
C ARG A 22 7.47 -2.47 19.01
N GLN A 23 6.13 -2.49 18.94
CA GLN A 23 5.32 -1.41 18.39
C GLN A 23 4.95 -0.32 19.42
N GLY A 24 5.31 -0.47 20.70
CA GLY A 24 4.95 0.48 21.75
C GLY A 24 3.45 0.56 22.06
N ILE A 25 2.68 -0.49 21.78
CA ILE A 25 1.22 -0.54 21.98
C ILE A 25 0.82 -1.65 22.96
N SER A 26 -0.42 -1.59 23.46
CA SER A 26 -0.98 -2.66 24.27
C SER A 26 -1.24 -3.94 23.46
N LEU A 27 -1.19 -5.10 24.12
CA LEU A 27 -1.52 -6.39 23.51
C LEU A 27 -2.95 -6.39 22.92
N THR A 28 -3.91 -5.79 23.64
CA THR A 28 -5.29 -5.69 23.19
C THR A 28 -5.41 -4.85 21.91
N GLU A 29 -4.64 -3.77 21.79
CA GLU A 29 -4.59 -2.95 20.58
C GLU A 29 -4.00 -3.72 19.40
N LEU A 30 -2.91 -4.46 19.61
CA LEU A 30 -2.34 -5.31 18.58
C LEU A 30 -3.37 -6.34 18.08
N VAL A 31 -4.03 -7.05 19.00
CA VAL A 31 -5.06 -8.05 18.66
C VAL A 31 -6.21 -7.41 17.90
N ARG A 32 -6.68 -6.22 18.31
CA ARG A 32 -7.71 -5.48 17.56
C ARG A 32 -7.28 -5.22 16.12
N ARG A 33 -6.09 -4.68 15.90
CA ARG A 33 -5.58 -4.39 14.55
C ARG A 33 -5.50 -5.63 13.67
N ILE A 34 -5.06 -6.76 14.24
CA ILE A 34 -5.01 -8.04 13.54
C ILE A 34 -6.42 -8.49 13.15
N VAL A 35 -7.37 -8.45 14.09
CA VAL A 35 -8.76 -8.85 13.83
C VAL A 35 -9.41 -7.93 12.79
N THR A 36 -9.27 -6.60 12.93
CA THR A 36 -9.76 -5.62 11.96
C THR A 36 -9.19 -5.90 10.58
N ARG A 37 -7.86 -6.03 10.46
CA ARG A 37 -7.20 -6.34 9.18
C ARG A 37 -7.71 -7.65 8.57
N HIS A 38 -7.87 -8.70 9.37
CA HIS A 38 -8.35 -9.99 8.89
C HIS A 38 -9.76 -9.92 8.28
N PHE A 39 -10.61 -9.02 8.78
CA PHE A 39 -11.94 -8.78 8.20
C PHE A 39 -11.90 -7.75 7.06
N ASP A 40 -11.09 -6.69 7.18
CA ASP A 40 -10.90 -5.71 6.11
C ASP A 40 -10.30 -6.35 4.85
N GLU A 41 -9.36 -7.30 4.98
CA GLU A 41 -8.79 -8.05 3.85
C GLU A 41 -9.80 -9.01 3.21
N ARG A 42 -10.75 -9.54 3.99
CA ARG A 42 -11.87 -10.34 3.46
C ARG A 42 -12.87 -9.45 2.73
N ASP A 43 -13.12 -8.27 3.27
CA ASP A 43 -13.96 -7.25 2.66
C ASP A 43 -13.23 -6.47 1.55
N ALA A 44 -11.91 -6.62 1.39
CA ALA A 44 -11.11 -6.08 0.29
C ALA A 44 -11.18 -6.93 -0.98
N VAL A 45 -11.88 -8.07 -0.93
CA VAL A 45 -12.60 -8.58 -2.11
C VAL A 45 -13.89 -7.77 -2.34
N ARG A 46 -13.95 -6.52 -1.86
CA ARG A 46 -14.77 -5.47 -2.47
C ARG A 46 -14.23 -5.29 -3.87
N VAL A 47 -15.10 -5.57 -4.83
CA VAL A 47 -14.98 -5.16 -6.24
C VAL A 47 -14.32 -3.79 -6.29
N VAL A 48 -13.01 -3.78 -6.58
CA VAL A 48 -12.31 -2.53 -6.83
C VAL A 48 -12.82 -2.11 -8.18
N ASP A 49 -13.56 -0.99 -8.21
CA ASP A 49 -14.04 -0.45 -9.47
C ASP A 49 -12.83 -0.17 -10.36
N LYS A 50 -12.90 -0.66 -11.59
CA LYS A 50 -11.84 -0.47 -12.58
C LYS A 50 -11.57 1.01 -12.78
N GLU A 51 -12.58 1.86 -12.64
CA GLU A 51 -12.45 3.32 -12.69
C GLU A 51 -11.54 3.88 -11.57
N ASP A 52 -11.61 3.34 -10.34
CA ASP A 52 -10.78 3.80 -9.22
C ASP A 52 -9.31 3.43 -9.41
N VAL A 53 -9.05 2.23 -9.94
CA VAL A 53 -7.70 1.80 -10.30
C VAL A 53 -7.17 2.64 -11.46
N LEU A 54 -7.96 2.91 -12.49
CA LEU A 54 -7.47 3.60 -13.69
C LEU A 54 -7.40 5.13 -13.55
N ARG A 55 -7.89 5.71 -12.46
CA ARG A 55 -7.87 7.16 -12.22
C ARG A 55 -6.47 7.78 -12.31
N PHE A 56 -5.40 7.04 -11.98
CA PHE A 56 -4.03 7.55 -12.08
C PHE A 56 -3.49 7.56 -13.52
N VAL A 57 -4.05 6.75 -14.42
CA VAL A 57 -3.55 6.55 -15.79
C VAL A 57 -3.69 7.82 -16.65
N ALA A 58 -4.58 8.75 -16.27
CA ALA A 58 -4.83 9.99 -16.99
C ALA A 58 -4.25 11.27 -16.32
N ILE A 59 -3.50 11.14 -15.21
CA ILE A 59 -2.94 12.32 -14.50
C ILE A 59 -1.89 13.04 -15.37
N GLY A 60 -1.24 12.34 -16.29
CA GLY A 60 -0.34 12.94 -17.27
C GLY A 60 -1.11 13.55 -18.45
N ARG A 61 -1.17 14.89 -18.53
CA ARG A 61 -1.48 15.55 -19.82
C ARG A 61 -0.25 15.47 -20.72
N SER A 62 -0.16 14.42 -21.53
CA SER A 62 0.73 14.44 -22.69
C SER A 62 0.06 15.28 -23.79
N GLY A 63 0.61 16.45 -24.10
CA GLY A 63 0.35 17.09 -25.39
C GLY A 63 0.73 16.15 -26.54
N ARG A 64 0.31 16.45 -27.79
CA ARG A 64 0.49 15.66 -29.04
C ARG A 64 1.96 15.37 -29.42
N SER A 65 2.73 14.81 -28.51
CA SER A 65 4.10 14.37 -28.72
C SER A 65 4.08 12.85 -28.75
N LYS A 66 4.70 12.26 -29.77
CA LYS A 66 4.89 10.81 -29.91
C LYS A 66 5.97 10.29 -28.95
N THR A 67 6.10 10.91 -27.78
CA THR A 67 7.10 10.58 -26.77
C THR A 67 7.00 9.12 -26.34
N SER A 68 5.78 8.55 -26.35
CA SER A 68 5.57 7.13 -26.06
C SER A 68 5.98 6.15 -27.17
N GLU A 69 6.12 6.63 -28.41
CA GLU A 69 6.54 5.80 -29.55
C GLU A 69 8.03 6.00 -29.86
N ARG A 70 8.58 7.15 -29.45
CA ARG A 70 9.93 7.61 -29.78
C ARG A 70 10.67 8.03 -28.52
N HIS A 71 10.64 7.16 -27.51
CA HIS A 71 11.23 7.41 -26.21
C HIS A 71 12.72 7.77 -26.30
N ASP A 72 13.47 7.03 -27.12
CA ASP A 72 14.91 7.22 -27.26
C ASP A 72 15.25 8.57 -27.91
N GLU A 73 14.57 8.94 -28.99
CA GLU A 73 14.73 10.26 -29.64
C GLU A 73 14.34 11.41 -28.70
N ALA A 74 13.31 11.22 -27.87
CA ALA A 74 12.88 12.22 -26.90
C ALA A 74 13.91 12.41 -25.77
N LEU A 75 14.55 11.32 -25.32
CA LEU A 75 15.64 11.37 -24.34
C LEU A 75 16.85 12.06 -24.94
N ASP A 76 17.26 11.70 -26.15
CA ASP A 76 18.38 12.32 -26.85
C ASP A 76 18.18 13.80 -27.07
N GLN A 77 16.98 14.24 -27.46
CA GLN A 77 16.64 15.66 -27.57
C GLN A 77 16.67 16.36 -26.21
N ALA A 78 16.20 15.73 -25.13
CA ALA A 78 16.24 16.32 -23.79
C ALA A 78 17.68 16.47 -23.28
N PHE A 79 18.55 15.49 -23.54
CA PHE A 79 19.96 15.56 -23.18
C PHE A 79 20.75 16.52 -24.07
N ALA A 80 20.42 16.61 -25.36
CA ALA A 80 21.04 17.56 -26.29
C ALA A 80 20.60 19.02 -26.03
N SER A 81 19.33 19.23 -25.66
CA SER A 81 18.79 20.57 -25.32
C SER A 81 19.22 21.03 -23.93
N ARG A 82 19.50 20.10 -23.01
CA ARG A 82 20.17 20.37 -21.74
C ARG A 82 21.69 20.30 -21.91
N ALA A 83 22.22 21.21 -22.72
CA ALA A 83 23.63 21.57 -22.62
C ALA A 83 23.91 21.93 -21.15
N LEU A 84 24.77 21.15 -20.50
CA LEU A 84 25.31 21.41 -19.16
C LEU A 84 25.69 22.89 -19.00
N ARG A 85 24.82 23.63 -18.32
CA ARG A 85 25.11 24.81 -17.49
C ARG A 85 24.16 24.80 -16.31
#